data_AF-A0A958E3V3-F1
#
_entry.id   AF-A0A958E3V3-F1
#
_cell.length_a   1.000
_cell.length_b   1.000
_cell.length_c   1.000
_cell.angle_alpha   90.00
_cell.angle_beta   90.00
_cell.angle_gamma   90.00
#
_symmetry.space_group_name_H-M   'P 1'
#
loop_
_entity.id
_entity.type
_entity.pdbx_description
1 polymer ?
#
loop_
_entity_poly.entity_id
_entity_poly.type
_entity_poly.pdbx_seq_one_letter_code
_entity_poly.pdbx_strand_id
1 'polypeptide(L)'
;IGETVEFMGQELAIDILPETKIVYVYYSSAPEAAALQWLTAEQTAGKKHPFLFSQSQAILARTWIPCQDSPGIRFTYNARVKTDPELLALMSASNPTEKSADGVYEFTMAQPIPAYLLAIAVGDVEFRSLGARSGVYAEPSVIAKAAYEFADTEKMIEAAEKLYGPYRWDRYDMIVLPPSFPFGGMENPRLTFATPTILAGDRSLVALVAHELAHSWSGNLVTSATWNDFWLNEGFTSYFENRIMEEVYGESYARMLAQLSYQDAMRDVKQLGANSPDTHLKLNLAGRDPDDTASGIVYDKGALFLVLLEKTFGREKWDPFLRGYFDKFAFQTMTSEGFVKYLRENLIKGDKELEEKLKIDQWVYGPGLPDNAPVPQSDEFAKVEAQIANWTGGTPAAKLDTNGWTTHHWLHFLRNLPKELSTAQLQDLDNAFKFTQSGNSEIACLWLEHAVNNNYTPAYDRLDDYLSQIGRRKLVLPLYTALAKTPEGLERARKIYATARAGYHPVTYATIDQILKK
;
A
#
# COMPACT_ATOMS: atom_id res chain seq x y z
N ILE A 1 9.94 -27.92 -19.51
CA ILE A 1 10.14 -26.48 -19.26
C ILE A 1 10.15 -25.78 -20.62
N GLY A 2 9.32 -24.76 -20.78
CA GLY A 2 9.22 -23.98 -22.01
C GLY A 2 10.26 -22.87 -22.11
N GLU A 3 10.10 -22.03 -23.14
CA GLU A 3 10.91 -20.83 -23.32
C GLU A 3 10.60 -19.79 -22.25
N THR A 4 11.57 -18.90 -21.98
CA THR A 4 11.35 -17.76 -21.10
C THR A 4 10.48 -16.73 -21.80
N VAL A 5 9.35 -16.40 -21.18
CA VAL A 5 8.54 -15.25 -21.54
C VAL A 5 8.88 -14.12 -20.59
N GLU A 6 9.18 -12.95 -21.13
CA GLU A 6 9.48 -11.74 -20.35
C GLU A 6 8.40 -11.53 -19.27
N PHE A 7 8.80 -11.13 -18.05
CA PHE A 7 7.99 -10.99 -16.81
C PHE A 7 7.18 -12.23 -16.36
N MET A 8 6.90 -13.20 -17.23
CA MET A 8 6.09 -14.39 -16.92
C MET A 8 6.93 -15.60 -16.45
N GLY A 9 8.21 -15.64 -16.78
CA GLY A 9 9.11 -16.75 -16.47
C GLY A 9 9.01 -17.89 -17.50
N GLN A 10 9.26 -19.13 -17.07
CA GLN A 10 9.25 -20.31 -17.95
C GLN A 10 8.05 -21.20 -17.64
N GLU A 11 7.38 -21.68 -18.68
CA GLU A 11 6.28 -22.63 -18.54
C GLU A 11 6.77 -23.99 -18.00
N LEU A 12 6.06 -24.53 -17.01
CA LEU A 12 6.22 -25.90 -16.54
C LEU A 12 5.04 -26.75 -17.01
N ALA A 13 5.20 -27.44 -18.14
CA ALA A 13 4.27 -28.47 -18.59
C ALA A 13 4.56 -29.80 -17.87
N ILE A 14 3.53 -30.39 -17.26
CA ILE A 14 3.60 -31.68 -16.56
C ILE A 14 2.57 -32.61 -17.20
N ASP A 15 3.03 -33.73 -17.75
CA ASP A 15 2.13 -34.76 -18.26
C ASP A 15 1.40 -35.45 -17.10
N ILE A 16 0.07 -35.47 -17.17
CA ILE A 16 -0.78 -36.12 -16.18
C ILE A 16 -1.71 -37.12 -16.85
N LEU A 17 -2.13 -38.14 -16.10
CA LEU A 17 -3.19 -39.04 -16.50
C LEU A 17 -4.55 -38.44 -16.09
N PRO A 18 -5.67 -38.79 -16.76
CA PRO A 18 -7.00 -38.28 -16.41
C PRO A 18 -7.40 -38.49 -14.93
N GLU A 19 -6.87 -39.53 -14.29
CA GLU A 19 -7.09 -39.87 -12.89
C GLU A 19 -6.14 -39.18 -11.90
N THR A 20 -5.08 -38.51 -12.37
CA THR A 20 -4.11 -37.83 -11.50
C THR A 20 -4.81 -36.82 -10.59
N LYS A 21 -4.68 -36.99 -9.27
CA LYS A 21 -5.25 -36.08 -8.25
C LYS A 21 -4.21 -35.24 -7.52
N ILE A 22 -2.96 -35.70 -7.48
CA ILE A 22 -1.88 -35.04 -6.76
C ILE A 22 -0.65 -35.05 -7.66
N VAL A 23 0.03 -33.91 -7.76
CA VAL A 23 1.32 -33.75 -8.42
C VAL A 23 2.32 -33.31 -7.36
N TYR A 24 3.44 -34.03 -7.27
CA TYR A 24 4.55 -33.65 -6.40
C TYR A 24 5.64 -33.02 -7.25
N VAL A 25 5.98 -31.77 -6.95
CA VAL A 25 7.08 -31.05 -7.59
C VAL A 25 8.18 -30.87 -6.56
N TYR A 26 9.34 -31.47 -6.83
CA TYR A 26 10.56 -31.26 -6.03
C TYR A 26 11.34 -30.12 -6.68
N TYR A 27 11.62 -29.07 -5.92
CA TYR A 27 12.26 -27.86 -6.44
C TYR A 27 13.07 -27.15 -5.36
N SER A 28 13.84 -26.15 -5.79
CA SER A 28 14.49 -25.15 -4.94
C SER A 28 14.32 -23.79 -5.61
N SER A 29 13.97 -22.75 -4.85
CA SER A 29 13.96 -21.38 -5.37
C SER A 29 15.39 -20.92 -5.68
N ALA A 30 15.54 -20.04 -6.67
CA ALA A 30 16.81 -19.38 -6.90
C ALA A 30 17.10 -18.38 -5.76
N PRO A 31 18.38 -18.11 -5.41
CA PRO A 31 18.75 -17.04 -4.48
C PRO A 31 18.19 -15.66 -4.89
N GLU A 32 18.07 -15.44 -6.20
CA GLU A 32 17.54 -14.24 -6.85
C GLU A 32 16.04 -14.28 -7.13
N ALA A 33 15.29 -15.21 -6.52
CA ALA A 33 13.84 -15.27 -6.67
C ALA A 33 13.21 -13.91 -6.32
N ALA A 34 12.56 -13.27 -7.30
CA ALA A 34 12.13 -11.88 -7.17
C ALA A 34 11.09 -11.65 -6.07
N ALA A 35 10.34 -12.68 -5.67
CA ALA A 35 9.46 -12.60 -4.51
C ALA A 35 10.20 -12.60 -3.17
N LEU A 36 11.42 -13.12 -3.07
CA LEU A 36 12.10 -13.35 -1.79
C LEU A 36 13.18 -12.31 -1.55
N GLN A 37 13.05 -11.54 -0.47
CA GLN A 37 14.13 -10.69 0.00
C GLN A 37 14.88 -11.36 1.15
N TRP A 38 16.13 -11.76 0.87
CA TRP A 38 17.08 -12.24 1.86
C TRP A 38 17.89 -11.06 2.42
N LEU A 39 17.81 -10.87 3.73
CA LEU A 39 18.53 -9.82 4.44
C LEU A 39 19.61 -10.43 5.33
N THR A 40 20.82 -9.91 5.24
CA THR A 40 21.90 -10.25 6.17
C THR A 40 21.59 -9.69 7.56
N ALA A 41 22.29 -10.19 8.57
CA ALA A 41 22.11 -9.69 9.94
C ALA A 41 22.33 -8.17 10.03
N GLU A 42 23.31 -7.62 9.31
CA GLU A 42 23.60 -6.19 9.29
C GLU A 42 22.47 -5.34 8.74
N GLN A 43 21.54 -5.93 7.97
CA GLN A 43 20.38 -5.25 7.39
C GLN A 43 19.16 -5.29 8.32
N THR A 44 19.17 -6.08 9.40
CA THR A 44 18.10 -6.15 10.40
C THR A 44 18.29 -5.12 11.51
N ALA A 45 17.27 -4.79 12.29
CA ALA A 45 17.38 -3.88 13.43
C ALA A 45 18.25 -4.48 14.55
N GLY A 46 18.18 -5.80 14.76
CA GLY A 46 18.92 -6.53 15.79
C GLY A 46 20.42 -6.72 15.49
N LYS A 47 20.84 -6.63 14.22
CA LYS A 47 22.24 -6.81 13.77
C LYS A 47 22.87 -8.18 14.07
N LYS A 48 22.06 -9.16 14.50
CA LYS A 48 22.52 -10.49 14.96
C LYS A 48 22.06 -11.64 14.07
N HIS A 49 20.80 -11.58 13.63
CA HIS A 49 20.18 -12.64 12.86
C HIS A 49 19.72 -12.11 11.49
N PRO A 50 19.77 -12.95 10.44
CA PRO A 50 19.22 -12.60 9.13
C PRO A 50 17.69 -12.50 9.18
N PHE A 51 17.11 -11.98 8.11
CA PHE A 51 15.66 -11.93 7.92
C PHE A 51 15.31 -12.35 6.49
N LEU A 52 14.19 -13.05 6.33
CA LEU A 52 13.59 -13.35 5.03
C LEU A 52 12.15 -12.84 5.04
N PHE A 53 11.72 -12.22 3.96
CA PHE A 53 10.29 -12.06 3.69
C PHE A 53 9.98 -12.22 2.21
N SER A 54 8.74 -12.60 1.92
CA SER A 54 8.22 -12.68 0.55
C SER A 54 7.35 -11.47 0.16
N GLN A 55 7.30 -11.16 -1.12
CA GLN A 55 6.31 -10.28 -1.75
C GLN A 55 5.87 -10.93 -3.06
N SER A 56 4.70 -11.57 -3.05
CA SER A 56 4.23 -12.40 -4.17
C SER A 56 3.36 -11.62 -5.17
N GLN A 57 2.75 -10.50 -4.77
CA GLN A 57 1.99 -9.64 -5.68
C GLN A 57 2.93 -8.86 -6.60
N ALA A 58 2.63 -8.74 -7.91
CA ALA A 58 1.46 -9.30 -8.61
C ALA A 58 1.63 -10.77 -9.07
N ILE A 59 2.76 -11.09 -9.69
CA ILE A 59 2.98 -12.39 -10.37
C ILE A 59 4.30 -13.03 -9.94
N LEU A 60 4.71 -12.82 -8.69
CA LEU A 60 6.01 -13.26 -8.18
C LEU A 60 5.93 -14.56 -7.38
N ALA A 61 4.73 -15.06 -7.02
CA ALA A 61 4.58 -16.33 -6.32
C ALA A 61 5.28 -17.48 -7.08
N ARG A 62 5.18 -17.47 -8.41
CA ARG A 62 5.86 -18.43 -9.31
C ARG A 62 7.39 -18.49 -9.17
N THR A 63 8.02 -17.45 -8.62
CA THR A 63 9.49 -17.38 -8.50
C THR A 63 10.04 -18.24 -7.36
N TRP A 64 9.18 -18.64 -6.42
CA TRP A 64 9.56 -19.46 -5.28
C TRP A 64 8.63 -20.65 -5.04
N ILE A 65 7.50 -20.74 -5.74
CA ILE A 65 6.59 -21.90 -5.73
C ILE A 65 6.09 -22.17 -7.16
N PRO A 66 6.31 -23.36 -7.73
CA PRO A 66 5.66 -23.76 -8.97
C PRO A 66 4.13 -23.82 -8.80
N CYS A 67 3.41 -22.82 -9.31
CA CYS A 67 1.97 -22.68 -9.14
C CYS A 67 1.29 -22.03 -10.34
N GLN A 68 -0.05 -22.14 -10.38
CA GLN A 68 -0.87 -21.40 -11.34
C GLN A 68 -1.06 -19.97 -10.82
N ASP A 69 -0.07 -19.13 -11.08
CA ASP A 69 0.07 -17.79 -10.49
C ASP A 69 -0.83 -16.74 -11.19
N SER A 70 -2.12 -16.80 -10.85
CA SER A 70 -3.17 -15.89 -11.32
C SER A 70 -4.10 -15.53 -10.16
N PRO A 71 -4.54 -14.26 -10.03
CA PRO A 71 -5.48 -13.87 -8.98
C PRO A 71 -6.85 -14.55 -9.14
N GLY A 72 -7.16 -15.05 -10.35
CA GLY A 72 -8.38 -15.79 -10.66
C GLY A 72 -8.40 -17.24 -10.14
N ILE A 73 -7.27 -17.78 -9.64
CA ILE A 73 -7.13 -19.16 -9.20
C ILE A 73 -6.86 -19.17 -7.71
N ARG A 74 -7.72 -19.87 -6.95
CA ARG A 74 -7.63 -19.95 -5.50
C ARG A 74 -7.30 -21.36 -5.03
N PHE A 75 -6.55 -21.45 -3.94
CA PHE A 75 -6.23 -22.70 -3.26
C PHE A 75 -6.15 -22.51 -1.74
N THR A 76 -6.37 -23.60 -1.01
CA THR A 76 -5.99 -23.72 0.41
C THR A 76 -4.59 -24.32 0.50
N TYR A 77 -3.85 -24.08 1.57
CA TYR A 77 -2.53 -24.70 1.73
C TYR A 77 -2.24 -25.16 3.15
N ASN A 78 -1.40 -26.18 3.23
CA ASN A 78 -0.66 -26.55 4.43
C ASN A 78 0.82 -26.41 4.10
N ALA A 79 1.61 -25.89 5.03
CA ALA A 79 3.05 -25.77 4.87
C ALA A 79 3.77 -26.27 6.12
N ARG A 80 4.92 -26.90 5.91
CA ARG A 80 5.87 -27.25 6.97
C ARG A 80 7.18 -26.57 6.67
N VAL A 81 7.58 -25.63 7.52
CA VAL A 81 8.79 -24.82 7.34
C VAL A 81 9.81 -25.18 8.41
N LYS A 82 11.05 -25.41 8.00
CA LYS A 82 12.19 -25.62 8.89
C LYS A 82 13.11 -24.41 8.82
N THR A 83 13.44 -23.83 9.96
CA THR A 83 14.37 -22.71 10.10
C THR A 83 15.40 -23.01 11.18
N ASP A 84 16.31 -22.07 11.42
CA ASP A 84 17.11 -22.04 12.64
C ASP A 84 16.17 -21.92 13.87
N PRO A 85 16.40 -22.67 14.97
CA PRO A 85 15.59 -22.58 16.21
C PRO A 85 15.57 -21.19 16.86
N GLU A 86 16.53 -20.32 16.58
CA GLU A 86 16.55 -18.94 17.08
C GLU A 86 15.61 -18.00 16.30
N LEU A 87 14.98 -18.47 15.21
CA LEU A 87 14.11 -17.68 14.34
C LEU A 87 12.66 -18.17 14.40
N LEU A 88 11.73 -17.24 14.23
CA LEU A 88 10.32 -17.52 14.07
C LEU A 88 9.99 -17.56 12.57
N ALA A 89 9.28 -18.61 12.12
CA ALA A 89 8.65 -18.60 10.80
C ALA A 89 7.19 -18.17 10.94
N LEU A 90 6.74 -17.35 10.01
CA LEU A 90 5.38 -16.85 9.90
C LEU A 90 4.92 -16.95 8.45
N MET A 91 3.64 -17.22 8.24
CA MET A 91 3.03 -17.26 6.91
C MET A 91 1.66 -16.58 6.92
N SER A 92 1.06 -16.36 5.74
CA SER A 92 -0.34 -15.94 5.64
C SER A 92 -1.31 -17.08 6.02
N ALA A 93 -1.29 -17.48 7.29
CA ALA A 93 -1.94 -18.67 7.86
C ALA A 93 -2.10 -18.55 9.40
N SER A 94 -2.47 -19.65 10.06
CA SER A 94 -2.39 -19.76 11.52
C SER A 94 -0.94 -19.68 11.97
N ASN A 95 -0.58 -18.62 12.72
CA ASN A 95 0.80 -18.36 13.13
C ASN A 95 1.06 -18.68 14.61
N PRO A 96 2.29 -19.14 14.95
CA PRO A 96 2.74 -19.26 16.32
C PRO A 96 3.04 -17.88 16.93
N THR A 97 2.96 -17.77 18.26
CA THR A 97 3.39 -16.55 18.99
C THR A 97 4.75 -16.72 19.67
N GLU A 98 5.34 -17.92 19.60
CA GLU A 98 6.59 -18.30 20.25
C GLU A 98 7.44 -19.15 19.31
N LYS A 99 8.77 -19.10 19.50
CA LYS A 99 9.73 -19.87 18.69
C LYS A 99 9.61 -21.37 18.99
N SER A 100 9.70 -22.20 17.96
CA SER A 100 9.78 -23.65 18.12
C SER A 100 11.18 -24.06 18.56
N ALA A 101 11.28 -24.92 19.57
CA ALA A 101 12.55 -25.41 20.10
C ALA A 101 13.39 -26.17 19.04
N ASP A 102 12.75 -26.78 18.06
CA ASP A 102 13.43 -27.44 16.94
C ASP A 102 13.40 -26.60 15.66
N GLY A 103 12.84 -25.39 15.64
CA GLY A 103 12.72 -24.57 14.44
C GLY A 103 11.81 -25.15 13.35
N VAL A 104 10.95 -26.12 13.66
CA VAL A 104 9.92 -26.63 12.75
C VAL A 104 8.59 -25.96 13.05
N TYR A 105 7.95 -25.44 12.00
CA TYR A 105 6.65 -24.78 12.08
C TYR A 105 5.68 -25.40 11.08
N GLU A 106 4.42 -25.54 11.49
CA GLU A 106 3.34 -26.04 10.64
C GLU A 106 2.27 -24.96 10.51
N PHE A 107 1.82 -24.73 9.28
CA PHE A 107 0.86 -23.70 8.92
C PHE A 107 -0.32 -24.33 8.19
N THR A 108 -1.52 -23.82 8.47
CA THR A 108 -2.74 -24.17 7.76
C THR A 108 -3.49 -22.90 7.39
N MET A 109 -3.79 -22.76 6.10
CA MET A 109 -4.72 -21.79 5.54
C MET A 109 -5.89 -22.56 4.94
N ALA A 110 -6.97 -22.66 5.72
CA ALA A 110 -8.19 -23.37 5.33
C ALA A 110 -9.09 -22.54 4.40
N GLN A 111 -8.91 -21.22 4.38
CA GLN A 111 -9.63 -20.33 3.48
C GLN A 111 -8.92 -20.29 2.11
N PRO A 112 -9.65 -20.43 0.98
CA PRO A 112 -9.02 -20.46 -0.34
C PRO A 112 -8.57 -19.05 -0.78
N ILE A 113 -7.28 -18.91 -1.04
CA ILE A 113 -6.62 -17.64 -1.41
C ILE A 113 -5.97 -17.73 -2.80
N PRO A 114 -5.87 -16.61 -3.54
CA PRO A 114 -5.03 -16.53 -4.73
C PRO A 114 -3.53 -16.62 -4.39
N ALA A 115 -2.72 -17.04 -5.36
CA ALA A 115 -1.28 -17.29 -5.18
C ALA A 115 -0.50 -16.07 -4.67
N TYR A 116 -0.89 -14.87 -5.08
CA TYR A 116 -0.21 -13.63 -4.69
C TYR A 116 -0.32 -13.31 -3.19
N LEU A 117 -1.27 -13.93 -2.48
CA LEU A 117 -1.45 -13.79 -1.02
C LEU A 117 -0.68 -14.84 -0.22
N LEU A 118 0.00 -15.78 -0.88
CA LEU A 118 0.89 -16.70 -0.21
C LEU A 118 2.15 -15.97 0.20
N ALA A 119 2.37 -15.91 1.51
CA ALA A 119 3.47 -15.16 2.09
C ALA A 119 4.21 -15.96 3.16
N ILE A 120 5.50 -15.62 3.31
CA ILE A 120 6.39 -16.14 4.34
C ILE A 120 7.26 -15.01 4.88
N ALA A 121 7.49 -15.01 6.20
CA ALA A 121 8.52 -14.23 6.86
C ALA A 121 9.28 -15.12 7.85
N VAL A 122 10.60 -14.96 7.93
CA VAL A 122 11.46 -15.67 8.88
C VAL A 122 12.44 -14.68 9.48
N GLY A 123 12.49 -14.58 10.80
CA GLY A 123 13.41 -13.67 11.47
C GLY A 123 13.38 -13.76 12.99
N ASP A 124 14.24 -12.97 13.64
CA ASP A 124 14.22 -12.77 15.08
C ASP A 124 13.14 -11.76 15.44
N VAL A 125 11.90 -12.23 15.58
CA VAL A 125 10.74 -11.41 15.92
C VAL A 125 10.08 -11.88 17.21
N GLU A 126 9.48 -10.92 17.92
CA GLU A 126 8.63 -11.13 19.08
C GLU A 126 7.18 -10.80 18.74
N PHE A 127 6.25 -11.35 19.52
CA PHE A 127 4.82 -11.10 19.39
C PHE A 127 4.29 -10.22 20.54
N ARG A 128 3.39 -9.29 20.22
CA ARG A 128 2.54 -8.58 21.18
C ARG A 128 1.09 -8.60 20.74
N SER A 129 0.19 -8.94 21.66
CA SER A 129 -1.25 -8.84 21.43
C SER A 129 -1.68 -7.37 21.40
N LEU A 130 -2.57 -7.02 20.47
CA LEU A 130 -3.18 -5.69 20.34
C LEU A 130 -4.66 -5.70 20.74
N GLY A 131 -5.26 -6.88 20.82
CA GLY A 131 -6.67 -7.05 21.14
C GLY A 131 -7.04 -8.52 21.31
N ALA A 132 -8.32 -8.82 21.16
CA ALA A 132 -8.86 -10.17 21.29
C ALA A 132 -8.39 -11.10 20.15
N ARG A 133 -8.27 -10.54 18.94
CA ARG A 133 -7.96 -11.28 17.71
C ARG A 133 -6.98 -10.53 16.82
N SER A 134 -6.17 -9.66 17.42
CA SER A 134 -5.17 -8.88 16.73
C SER A 134 -3.87 -8.80 17.51
N GLY A 135 -2.77 -8.63 16.78
CA GLY A 135 -1.43 -8.68 17.31
C GLY A 135 -0.41 -8.13 16.31
N VAL A 136 0.81 -7.93 16.78
CA VAL A 136 1.92 -7.48 15.96
C VAL A 136 3.16 -8.30 16.26
N TYR A 137 3.87 -8.66 15.19
CA TYR A 137 5.21 -9.21 15.20
C TYR A 137 6.20 -8.14 14.77
N ALA A 138 7.35 -8.08 15.42
CA ALA A 138 8.44 -7.19 15.03
C ALA A 138 9.74 -7.63 15.69
N GLU A 139 10.87 -7.14 15.20
CA GLU A 139 12.15 -7.32 15.89
C GLU A 139 12.08 -6.76 17.34
N PRO A 140 12.79 -7.34 18.32
CA PRO A 140 12.70 -6.96 19.73
C PRO A 140 12.87 -5.46 20.01
N SER A 141 13.72 -4.76 19.24
CA SER A 141 13.94 -3.32 19.39
C SER A 141 12.80 -2.45 18.84
N VAL A 142 11.90 -3.03 18.04
CA VAL A 142 10.82 -2.34 17.33
C VAL A 142 9.45 -2.65 17.97
N ILE A 143 9.29 -3.81 18.60
CA ILE A 143 7.99 -4.34 19.05
C ILE A 143 7.19 -3.39 19.95
N ALA A 144 7.85 -2.65 20.85
CA ALA A 144 7.17 -1.70 21.73
C ALA A 144 6.59 -0.50 20.96
N LYS A 145 7.32 0.00 19.95
CA LYS A 145 6.86 1.09 19.09
C LYS A 145 5.70 0.62 18.22
N ALA A 146 5.83 -0.56 17.61
CA ALA A 146 4.79 -1.16 16.79
C ALA A 146 3.49 -1.38 17.58
N ALA A 147 3.59 -1.91 18.80
CA ALA A 147 2.43 -2.13 19.66
C ALA A 147 1.73 -0.83 20.08
N TYR A 148 2.51 0.23 20.34
CA TYR A 148 1.95 1.55 20.61
C TYR A 148 1.24 2.15 19.39
N GLU A 149 1.87 2.03 18.21
CA GLU A 149 1.37 2.62 16.97
C GLU A 149 0.04 1.98 16.55
N PHE A 150 -0.06 0.65 16.66
CA PHE A 150 -1.20 -0.12 16.14
C PHE A 150 -2.25 -0.47 17.20
N ALA A 151 -2.24 0.20 18.35
CA ALA A 151 -3.15 -0.14 19.45
C ALA A 151 -4.65 0.03 19.12
N ASP A 152 -5.00 0.78 18.06
CA ASP A 152 -6.39 0.97 17.63
C ASP A 152 -6.88 -0.09 16.62
N THR A 153 -6.05 -1.09 16.26
CA THR A 153 -6.41 -2.13 15.28
C THR A 153 -7.70 -2.86 15.62
N GLU A 154 -7.94 -3.26 16.87
CA GLU A 154 -9.19 -3.96 17.21
C GLU A 154 -10.43 -3.07 16.97
N LYS A 155 -10.34 -1.76 17.24
CA LYS A 155 -11.42 -0.81 16.96
C LYS A 155 -11.70 -0.73 15.45
N MET A 156 -10.65 -0.79 14.63
CA MET A 156 -10.78 -0.81 13.18
C MET A 156 -11.46 -2.10 12.70
N ILE A 157 -11.14 -3.25 13.30
CA ILE A 157 -11.81 -4.53 12.98
C ILE A 157 -13.30 -4.45 13.34
N GLU A 158 -13.64 -3.96 14.53
CA GLU A 158 -15.04 -3.78 14.95
C GLU A 158 -15.80 -2.82 14.03
N ALA A 159 -15.18 -1.70 13.64
CA ALA A 159 -15.74 -0.74 12.68
C ALA A 159 -15.98 -1.39 11.31
N ALA A 160 -14.98 -2.11 10.78
CA ALA A 160 -15.08 -2.81 9.51
C ALA A 160 -16.21 -3.85 9.52
N GLU A 161 -16.33 -4.63 10.60
CA GLU A 161 -17.37 -5.65 10.72
C GLU A 161 -18.78 -5.08 10.79
N LYS A 162 -18.92 -3.98 11.54
CA LYS A 162 -20.18 -3.23 11.65
C LYS A 162 -20.67 -2.78 10.28
N LEU A 163 -19.74 -2.28 9.45
CA LEU A 163 -20.02 -1.79 8.10
C LEU A 163 -20.37 -2.93 7.15
N TYR A 164 -19.43 -3.85 6.88
CA TYR A 164 -19.51 -4.75 5.71
C TYR A 164 -19.50 -6.24 6.03
N GLY A 165 -19.85 -6.63 7.27
CA GLY A 165 -20.04 -8.03 7.66
C GLY A 165 -18.81 -8.63 8.32
N PRO A 166 -18.86 -9.90 8.75
CA PRO A 166 -17.84 -10.48 9.64
C PRO A 166 -16.44 -10.54 9.03
N TYR A 167 -15.42 -10.44 9.87
CA TYR A 167 -14.04 -10.73 9.51
C TYR A 167 -13.84 -12.24 9.40
N ARG A 168 -13.59 -12.75 8.19
CA ARG A 168 -13.66 -14.20 7.86
C ARG A 168 -12.33 -14.96 7.93
N TRP A 169 -11.33 -14.39 8.60
CA TRP A 169 -9.96 -14.92 8.61
C TRP A 169 -9.44 -15.29 10.00
N ASP A 170 -10.35 -15.40 10.98
CA ASP A 170 -10.08 -15.78 12.38
C ASP A 170 -9.32 -14.73 13.20
N ARG A 171 -8.12 -14.33 12.75
CA ARG A 171 -7.19 -13.42 13.43
C ARG A 171 -6.54 -12.46 12.45
N TYR A 172 -6.35 -11.21 12.86
CA TYR A 172 -5.66 -10.16 12.10
C TYR A 172 -4.36 -9.76 12.81
N ASP A 173 -3.25 -10.39 12.42
CA ASP A 173 -1.94 -9.95 12.89
C ASP A 173 -1.22 -9.12 11.82
N MET A 174 -0.25 -8.34 12.26
CA MET A 174 0.69 -7.61 11.41
C MET A 174 2.12 -8.04 11.71
N ILE A 175 3.02 -7.89 10.75
CA ILE A 175 4.45 -7.94 10.97
C ILE A 175 5.10 -6.66 10.47
N VAL A 176 5.86 -5.98 11.33
CA VAL A 176 6.70 -4.85 10.91
C VAL A 176 7.97 -5.41 10.32
N LEU A 177 8.13 -5.23 9.01
CA LEU A 177 9.29 -5.69 8.27
C LEU A 177 10.50 -4.77 8.45
N PRO A 178 11.70 -5.22 8.07
CA PRO A 178 12.86 -4.35 7.98
C PRO A 178 12.66 -3.17 7.00
N PRO A 179 13.43 -2.07 7.14
CA PRO A 179 13.24 -0.85 6.34
C PRO A 179 13.40 -1.01 4.82
N SER A 180 13.91 -2.14 4.34
CA SER A 180 14.04 -2.47 2.92
C SER A 180 12.70 -2.73 2.22
N PHE A 181 11.62 -2.94 2.98
CA PHE A 181 10.30 -3.26 2.41
C PHE A 181 9.84 -2.17 1.41
N PRO A 182 9.53 -2.54 0.16
CA PRO A 182 9.34 -1.58 -0.93
C PRO A 182 7.99 -0.85 -0.91
N PHE A 183 6.99 -1.39 -0.21
CA PHE A 183 5.61 -0.90 -0.21
C PHE A 183 5.17 -0.29 1.13
N GLY A 184 3.92 0.17 1.19
CA GLY A 184 3.28 0.55 2.45
C GLY A 184 3.01 -0.71 3.29
N GLY A 185 2.10 -1.54 2.80
CA GLY A 185 1.83 -2.85 3.35
C GLY A 185 1.58 -3.87 2.25
N MET A 186 1.21 -5.08 2.67
CA MET A 186 0.69 -6.14 1.82
C MET A 186 -0.33 -6.93 2.64
N GLU A 187 -1.52 -7.12 2.08
CA GLU A 187 -2.73 -7.63 2.71
C GLU A 187 -2.74 -9.16 2.94
N ASN A 188 -1.56 -9.75 3.12
CA ASN A 188 -1.36 -11.16 3.37
C ASN A 188 -2.32 -11.67 4.46
N PRO A 189 -3.26 -12.60 4.16
CA PRO A 189 -4.33 -12.95 5.08
C PRO A 189 -3.76 -13.45 6.41
N ARG A 190 -4.29 -12.89 7.51
CA ARG A 190 -3.91 -13.18 8.90
C ARG A 190 -2.52 -12.68 9.31
N LEU A 191 -1.74 -12.09 8.41
CA LEU A 191 -0.40 -11.59 8.67
C LEU A 191 -0.05 -10.45 7.72
N THR A 192 -0.69 -9.29 7.88
CA THR A 192 -0.40 -8.10 7.08
C THR A 192 1.07 -7.72 7.22
N PHE A 193 1.78 -7.55 6.11
CA PHE A 193 3.14 -7.02 6.14
C PHE A 193 3.05 -5.50 6.20
N ALA A 194 3.80 -4.88 7.10
CA ALA A 194 3.79 -3.43 7.31
C ALA A 194 5.21 -2.86 7.23
N THR A 195 5.35 -1.73 6.55
CA THR A 195 6.58 -0.93 6.54
C THR A 195 6.86 -0.35 7.94
N PRO A 196 8.14 -0.23 8.37
CA PRO A 196 8.45 0.48 9.61
C PRO A 196 8.28 2.00 9.45
N THR A 197 8.11 2.51 8.23
CA THR A 197 7.94 3.96 7.96
C THR A 197 6.62 4.54 8.47
N ILE A 198 5.64 3.68 8.84
CA ILE A 198 4.39 4.11 9.48
C ILE A 198 4.47 4.19 11.01
N LEU A 199 5.60 3.81 11.61
CA LEU A 199 5.85 3.96 13.06
C LEU A 199 6.23 5.41 13.40
N ALA A 200 5.26 6.32 13.26
CA ALA A 200 5.47 7.76 13.43
C ALA A 200 5.56 8.20 14.91
N GLY A 201 5.06 7.39 15.85
CA GLY A 201 5.04 7.68 17.28
C GLY A 201 3.80 8.45 17.73
N ASP A 202 2.85 8.71 16.83
CA ASP A 202 1.64 9.49 17.07
C ASP A 202 0.37 8.88 16.46
N ARG A 203 0.49 7.69 15.84
CA ARG A 203 -0.58 6.98 15.13
C ARG A 203 -1.13 7.72 13.92
N SER A 204 -0.41 8.71 13.41
CA SER A 204 -0.92 9.55 12.33
C SER A 204 -0.93 8.86 10.96
N LEU A 205 -0.19 7.75 10.81
CA LEU A 205 -0.06 6.98 9.57
C LEU A 205 -0.83 5.65 9.60
N VAL A 206 -1.71 5.44 10.59
CA VAL A 206 -2.47 4.18 10.75
C VAL A 206 -3.63 4.02 9.77
N ALA A 207 -3.91 5.01 8.93
CA ALA A 207 -4.81 4.84 7.78
C ALA A 207 -4.35 3.67 6.89
N LEU A 208 -3.04 3.44 6.79
CA LEU A 208 -2.50 2.26 6.13
C LEU A 208 -2.97 0.96 6.80
N VAL A 209 -3.04 0.89 8.13
CA VAL A 209 -3.55 -0.32 8.83
C VAL A 209 -5.02 -0.57 8.49
N ALA A 210 -5.82 0.48 8.37
CA ALA A 210 -7.21 0.38 7.93
C ALA A 210 -7.32 -0.07 6.47
N HIS A 211 -6.40 0.34 5.60
CA HIS A 211 -6.30 -0.10 4.21
C HIS A 211 -6.06 -1.61 4.13
N GLU A 212 -5.00 -2.09 4.77
CA GLU A 212 -4.66 -3.51 4.78
C GLU A 212 -5.76 -4.37 5.43
N LEU A 213 -6.45 -3.82 6.44
CA LEU A 213 -7.62 -4.48 7.03
C LEU A 213 -8.78 -4.54 6.04
N ALA A 214 -9.09 -3.46 5.33
CA ALA A 214 -10.18 -3.40 4.36
C ALA A 214 -10.02 -4.44 3.24
N HIS A 215 -8.77 -4.75 2.86
CA HIS A 215 -8.49 -5.82 1.90
C HIS A 215 -9.02 -7.20 2.32
N SER A 216 -9.24 -7.42 3.62
CA SER A 216 -9.86 -8.64 4.14
C SER A 216 -11.28 -8.87 3.57
N TRP A 217 -11.90 -7.83 2.99
CA TRP A 217 -13.13 -7.92 2.19
C TRP A 217 -12.85 -7.73 0.68
N SER A 218 -12.17 -6.64 0.31
CA SER A 218 -11.87 -6.29 -1.10
C SER A 218 -10.46 -6.68 -1.52
N GLY A 219 -10.33 -7.72 -2.32
CA GLY A 219 -9.04 -8.29 -2.70
C GLY A 219 -8.86 -9.69 -2.13
N ASN A 220 -9.00 -9.89 -0.82
CA ASN A 220 -8.82 -11.23 -0.24
C ASN A 220 -10.08 -12.08 -0.36
N LEU A 221 -11.21 -11.54 0.09
CA LEU A 221 -12.48 -12.25 0.12
C LEU A 221 -13.18 -12.22 -1.24
N VAL A 222 -13.21 -11.06 -1.90
CA VAL A 222 -13.63 -10.92 -3.30
C VAL A 222 -12.42 -10.41 -4.09
N THR A 223 -11.82 -11.26 -4.91
CA THR A 223 -10.57 -10.93 -5.63
C THR A 223 -10.86 -10.54 -7.07
N SER A 224 -10.15 -9.57 -7.61
CA SER A 224 -10.09 -9.36 -9.07
C SER A 224 -9.73 -10.66 -9.81
N ALA A 225 -10.45 -10.97 -10.90
CA ALA A 225 -10.22 -12.21 -11.65
C ALA A 225 -8.91 -12.16 -12.47
N THR A 226 -8.49 -10.95 -12.84
CA THR A 226 -7.25 -10.67 -13.57
C THR A 226 -6.67 -9.35 -13.08
N TRP A 227 -5.38 -9.10 -13.34
CA TRP A 227 -4.75 -7.80 -13.02
C TRP A 227 -5.35 -6.61 -13.81
N ASN A 228 -6.09 -6.86 -14.89
CA ASN A 228 -6.85 -5.80 -15.57
C ASN A 228 -8.01 -5.28 -14.71
N ASP A 229 -8.48 -6.08 -13.75
CA ASP A 229 -9.58 -5.81 -12.84
C ASP A 229 -9.12 -5.30 -11.46
N PHE A 230 -7.85 -4.92 -11.33
CA PHE A 230 -7.21 -4.65 -10.05
C PHE A 230 -7.85 -3.50 -9.26
N TRP A 231 -8.52 -2.56 -9.93
CA TRP A 231 -9.30 -1.51 -9.27
C TRP A 231 -10.43 -2.04 -8.38
N LEU A 232 -10.92 -3.26 -8.62
CA LEU A 232 -11.91 -3.92 -7.74
C LEU A 232 -11.32 -4.31 -6.40
N ASN A 233 -10.00 -4.50 -6.31
CA ASN A 233 -9.28 -4.61 -5.06
C ASN A 233 -9.09 -3.20 -4.49
N GLU A 234 -8.25 -2.40 -5.16
CA GLU A 234 -7.69 -1.17 -4.60
C GLU A 234 -8.71 -0.05 -4.42
N GLY A 235 -9.62 0.12 -5.39
CA GLY A 235 -10.66 1.14 -5.32
C GLY A 235 -11.66 0.88 -4.21
N PHE A 236 -12.06 -0.39 -4.04
CA PHE A 236 -12.94 -0.81 -2.94
C PHE A 236 -12.25 -0.72 -1.59
N THR A 237 -10.98 -1.14 -1.52
CA THR A 237 -10.20 -1.05 -0.29
C THR A 237 -10.00 0.41 0.11
N SER A 238 -9.62 1.29 -0.81
CA SER A 238 -9.42 2.71 -0.53
C SER A 238 -10.72 3.40 -0.09
N TYR A 239 -11.86 3.04 -0.69
CA TYR A 239 -13.17 3.49 -0.24
C TYR A 239 -13.49 2.98 1.18
N PHE A 240 -13.25 1.70 1.45
CA PHE A 240 -13.56 1.08 2.73
C PHE A 240 -12.62 1.54 3.85
N GLU A 241 -11.33 1.74 3.56
CA GLU A 241 -10.35 2.40 4.43
C GLU A 241 -10.93 3.72 4.94
N ASN A 242 -11.38 4.59 4.03
CA ASN A 242 -11.92 5.89 4.42
C ASN A 242 -13.15 5.76 5.33
N ARG A 243 -14.01 4.76 5.08
CA ARG A 243 -15.18 4.46 5.93
C ARG A 243 -14.80 3.92 7.31
N ILE A 244 -13.75 3.10 7.42
CA ILE A 244 -13.21 2.65 8.71
C ILE A 244 -12.62 3.85 9.48
N MET A 245 -11.84 4.69 8.79
CA MET A 245 -11.24 5.87 9.41
C MET A 245 -12.30 6.89 9.85
N GLU A 246 -13.40 7.02 9.11
CA GLU A 246 -14.55 7.82 9.52
C GLU A 246 -15.21 7.29 10.80
N GLU A 247 -15.44 5.98 10.90
CA GLU A 247 -16.06 5.38 12.08
C GLU A 247 -15.17 5.48 13.32
N VAL A 248 -13.85 5.36 13.17
CA VAL A 248 -12.90 5.35 14.30
C VAL A 248 -12.44 6.76 14.70
N TYR A 249 -12.15 7.62 13.73
CA TYR A 249 -11.53 8.94 13.95
C TYR A 249 -12.44 10.12 13.57
N GLY A 250 -13.61 9.86 13.00
CA GLY A 250 -14.62 10.85 12.68
C GLY A 250 -14.53 11.41 11.27
N GLU A 251 -15.63 12.04 10.85
CA GLU A 251 -15.83 12.55 9.48
C GLU A 251 -14.81 13.62 9.07
N SER A 252 -14.42 14.52 9.98
CA SER A 252 -13.42 15.56 9.68
C SER A 252 -12.09 14.95 9.23
N TYR A 253 -11.65 13.88 9.91
CA TYR A 253 -10.44 13.15 9.55
C TYR A 253 -10.58 12.44 8.20
N ALA A 254 -11.70 11.73 8.00
CA ALA A 254 -11.97 11.03 6.75
C ALA A 254 -12.04 11.99 5.53
N ARG A 255 -12.59 13.19 5.70
CA ARG A 255 -12.63 14.23 4.65
C ARG A 255 -11.23 14.75 4.29
N MET A 256 -10.31 14.89 5.25
CA MET A 256 -8.90 15.21 4.94
C MET A 256 -8.26 14.13 4.07
N LEU A 257 -8.43 12.85 4.44
CA LEU A 257 -7.93 11.72 3.64
C LEU A 257 -8.52 11.73 2.22
N ALA A 258 -9.84 11.87 2.10
CA ALA A 258 -10.52 11.88 0.81
C ALA A 258 -10.04 13.04 -0.09
N GLN A 259 -9.79 14.23 0.48
CA GLN A 259 -9.28 15.35 -0.29
C GLN A 259 -7.81 15.16 -0.71
N LEU A 260 -6.95 14.55 0.13
CA LEU A 260 -5.58 14.20 -0.25
C LEU A 260 -5.57 13.16 -1.39
N SER A 261 -6.40 12.12 -1.30
CA SER A 261 -6.57 11.10 -2.35
C SER A 261 -7.07 11.73 -3.65
N TYR A 262 -8.02 12.66 -3.60
CA TYR A 262 -8.47 13.39 -4.80
C TYR A 262 -7.33 14.22 -5.44
N GLN A 263 -6.51 14.90 -4.63
CA GLN A 263 -5.34 15.63 -5.14
C GLN A 263 -4.32 14.69 -5.79
N ASP A 264 -4.12 13.51 -5.22
CA ASP A 264 -3.24 12.47 -5.75
C ASP A 264 -3.78 11.92 -7.08
N ALA A 265 -5.08 11.64 -7.20
CA ALA A 265 -5.73 11.28 -8.46
C ALA A 265 -5.53 12.33 -9.56
N MET A 266 -5.74 13.61 -9.23
CA MET A 266 -5.57 14.71 -10.16
C MET A 266 -4.13 14.86 -10.63
N ARG A 267 -3.16 14.66 -9.72
CA ARG A 267 -1.73 14.66 -10.07
C ARG A 267 -1.41 13.50 -11.01
N ASP A 268 -1.87 12.30 -10.70
CA ASP A 268 -1.55 11.09 -11.46
C ASP A 268 -2.15 11.14 -12.87
N VAL A 269 -3.41 11.59 -13.00
CA VAL A 269 -4.03 11.86 -14.33
C VAL A 269 -3.22 12.88 -15.13
N LYS A 270 -2.71 13.93 -14.47
CA LYS A 270 -1.87 14.93 -15.14
C LYS A 270 -0.52 14.37 -15.59
N GLN A 271 0.10 13.53 -14.76
CA GLN A 271 1.41 12.92 -15.06
C GLN A 271 1.32 11.89 -16.18
N LEU A 272 0.29 11.03 -16.15
CA LEU A 272 0.04 10.02 -17.18
C LEU A 272 -0.52 10.64 -18.47
N GLY A 273 -1.19 11.77 -18.36
CA GLY A 273 -1.90 12.44 -19.45
C GLY A 273 -3.40 12.10 -19.43
N ALA A 274 -4.25 13.13 -19.59
CA ALA A 274 -5.70 13.02 -19.40
C ALA A 274 -6.42 12.03 -20.32
N ASN A 275 -5.82 11.67 -21.46
CA ASN A 275 -6.35 10.71 -22.43
C ASN A 275 -5.61 9.36 -22.42
N SER A 276 -4.71 9.16 -21.45
CA SER A 276 -3.91 7.93 -21.39
C SER A 276 -4.77 6.73 -21.01
N PRO A 277 -4.65 5.58 -21.72
CA PRO A 277 -5.29 4.33 -21.32
C PRO A 277 -4.92 3.87 -19.90
N ASP A 278 -3.77 4.29 -19.38
CA ASP A 278 -3.33 3.96 -18.02
C ASP A 278 -4.09 4.73 -16.93
N THR A 279 -5.00 5.64 -17.33
CA THR A 279 -5.95 6.29 -16.42
C THR A 279 -7.33 5.61 -16.38
N HIS A 280 -7.50 4.49 -17.08
CA HIS A 280 -8.71 3.67 -17.01
C HIS A 280 -8.73 2.88 -15.69
N LEU A 281 -9.92 2.54 -15.17
CA LEU A 281 -10.02 1.60 -14.05
C LEU A 281 -9.78 0.17 -14.52
N LYS A 282 -10.45 -0.23 -15.62
CA LYS A 282 -10.14 -1.48 -16.32
C LYS A 282 -8.90 -1.25 -17.18
N LEU A 283 -7.77 -1.81 -16.75
CA LEU A 283 -6.50 -1.73 -17.47
C LEU A 283 -6.44 -2.72 -18.64
N ASN A 284 -5.42 -2.55 -19.48
CA ASN A 284 -4.99 -3.54 -20.46
C ASN A 284 -3.50 -3.84 -20.27
N LEU A 285 -3.22 -4.99 -19.67
CA LEU A 285 -1.89 -5.44 -19.28
C LEU A 285 -1.31 -6.53 -20.19
N ALA A 286 -1.93 -6.79 -21.35
CA ALA A 286 -1.38 -7.75 -22.29
C ALA A 286 0.05 -7.33 -22.72
N GLY A 287 1.02 -8.22 -22.48
CA GLY A 287 2.43 -7.96 -22.82
C GLY A 287 3.15 -6.96 -21.92
N ARG A 288 2.61 -6.66 -20.73
CA ARG A 288 3.15 -5.68 -19.79
C ARG A 288 3.39 -6.31 -18.42
N ASP A 289 4.40 -5.84 -17.71
CA ASP A 289 4.59 -6.14 -16.29
C ASP A 289 3.49 -5.44 -15.48
N PRO A 290 2.68 -6.16 -14.68
CA PRO A 290 1.69 -5.53 -13.80
C PRO A 290 2.29 -4.49 -12.84
N ASP A 291 3.53 -4.67 -12.37
CA ASP A 291 4.19 -3.78 -11.41
C ASP A 291 4.50 -2.39 -12.00
N ASP A 292 4.62 -2.30 -13.33
CA ASP A 292 4.85 -1.04 -14.07
C ASP A 292 3.56 -0.22 -14.27
N THR A 293 2.39 -0.81 -13.98
CA THR A 293 1.07 -0.25 -14.31
C THR A 293 0.20 0.06 -13.10
N ALA A 294 0.63 -0.36 -11.92
CA ALA A 294 0.04 0.00 -10.64
C ALA A 294 0.26 1.49 -10.33
N SER A 295 -0.49 2.36 -11.02
CA SER A 295 -0.56 3.79 -10.71
C SER A 295 -1.57 4.04 -9.58
N GLY A 296 -1.52 5.22 -8.94
CA GLY A 296 -2.52 5.61 -7.94
C GLY A 296 -3.94 5.70 -8.48
N ILE A 297 -4.13 5.64 -9.81
CA ILE A 297 -5.44 5.65 -10.47
C ILE A 297 -6.34 4.52 -9.97
N VAL A 298 -5.84 3.28 -9.87
CA VAL A 298 -6.71 2.13 -9.49
C VAL A 298 -7.24 2.27 -8.06
N TYR A 299 -6.52 3.00 -7.20
CA TYR A 299 -6.90 3.36 -5.83
C TYR A 299 -7.87 4.54 -5.84
N ASP A 300 -7.40 5.71 -6.25
CA ASP A 300 -8.09 6.97 -6.00
C ASP A 300 -9.29 7.15 -6.94
N LYS A 301 -9.15 6.85 -8.24
CA LYS A 301 -10.29 6.91 -9.19
C LYS A 301 -11.33 5.84 -8.85
N GLY A 302 -10.88 4.67 -8.39
CA GLY A 302 -11.77 3.58 -7.97
C GLY A 302 -12.59 3.98 -6.74
N ALA A 303 -11.94 4.56 -5.73
CA ALA A 303 -12.62 5.07 -4.54
C ALA A 303 -13.58 6.22 -4.87
N LEU A 304 -13.18 7.18 -5.71
CA LEU A 304 -14.04 8.28 -6.14
C LEU A 304 -15.29 7.79 -6.89
N PHE A 305 -15.18 6.72 -7.67
CA PHE A 305 -16.32 6.08 -8.31
C PHE A 305 -17.30 5.53 -7.26
N LEU A 306 -16.80 4.84 -6.23
CA LEU A 306 -17.65 4.32 -5.15
C LEU A 306 -18.27 5.44 -4.30
N VAL A 307 -17.56 6.56 -4.08
CA VAL A 307 -18.12 7.75 -3.44
C VAL A 307 -19.23 8.38 -4.28
N LEU A 308 -19.10 8.40 -5.61
CA LEU A 308 -20.18 8.86 -6.50
C LEU A 308 -21.43 7.97 -6.33
N LEU A 309 -21.25 6.65 -6.28
CA LEU A 309 -22.34 5.71 -6.07
C LEU A 309 -22.98 5.93 -4.68
N GLU A 310 -22.18 6.03 -3.62
CA GLU A 310 -22.66 6.34 -2.27
C GLU A 310 -23.50 7.62 -2.25
N LYS A 311 -22.99 8.72 -2.81
CA LYS A 311 -23.72 10.01 -2.86
C LYS A 311 -25.01 9.92 -3.66
N THR A 312 -25.05 9.09 -4.69
CA THR A 312 -26.23 8.93 -5.55
C THR A 312 -27.32 8.09 -4.88
N PHE A 313 -26.94 7.01 -4.20
CA PHE A 313 -27.88 6.07 -3.60
C PHE A 313 -28.21 6.36 -2.12
N GLY A 314 -27.33 7.07 -1.42
CA GLY A 314 -27.33 7.23 0.02
C GLY A 314 -26.85 5.96 0.75
N ARG A 315 -26.17 6.14 1.89
CA ARG A 315 -25.62 5.03 2.70
C ARG A 315 -26.65 3.99 3.10
N GLU A 316 -27.90 4.40 3.33
CA GLU A 316 -29.01 3.49 3.66
C GLU A 316 -29.26 2.39 2.61
N LYS A 317 -28.94 2.66 1.34
CA LYS A 317 -29.03 1.68 0.25
C LYS A 317 -27.67 1.12 -0.14
N TRP A 318 -26.65 1.98 -0.11
CA TRP A 318 -25.30 1.63 -0.54
C TRP A 318 -24.61 0.64 0.40
N ASP A 319 -24.66 0.87 1.72
CA ASP A 319 -23.97 0.01 2.69
C ASP A 319 -24.55 -1.42 2.71
N PRO A 320 -25.89 -1.62 2.72
CA PRO A 320 -26.45 -2.97 2.59
C PRO A 320 -26.12 -3.64 1.25
N PHE A 321 -26.03 -2.87 0.16
CA PHE A 321 -25.61 -3.40 -1.14
C PHE A 321 -24.17 -3.91 -1.11
N LEU A 322 -23.22 -3.13 -0.54
CA LEU A 322 -21.83 -3.55 -0.42
C LEU A 322 -21.64 -4.72 0.53
N ARG A 323 -22.33 -4.73 1.69
CA ARG A 323 -22.36 -5.90 2.58
C ARG A 323 -22.85 -7.14 1.83
N GLY A 324 -23.97 -7.02 1.12
CA GLY A 324 -24.52 -8.10 0.30
C GLY A 324 -23.58 -8.55 -0.83
N TYR A 325 -22.83 -7.64 -1.44
CA TYR A 325 -21.79 -7.95 -2.41
C TYR A 325 -20.69 -8.84 -1.80
N PHE A 326 -20.10 -8.43 -0.68
CA PHE A 326 -19.05 -9.23 -0.02
C PHE A 326 -19.55 -10.57 0.50
N ASP A 327 -20.80 -10.63 0.99
CA ASP A 327 -21.42 -11.88 1.45
C ASP A 327 -21.69 -12.84 0.28
N LYS A 328 -22.22 -12.33 -0.84
CA LYS A 328 -22.59 -13.13 -2.02
C LYS A 328 -21.37 -13.70 -2.74
N PHE A 329 -20.31 -12.92 -2.85
CA PHE A 329 -19.11 -13.27 -3.60
C PHE A 329 -17.95 -13.71 -2.69
N ALA A 330 -18.25 -14.05 -1.44
CA ALA A 330 -17.26 -14.54 -0.48
C ALA A 330 -16.41 -15.69 -1.06
N PHE A 331 -15.09 -15.51 -1.05
CA PHE A 331 -14.08 -16.42 -1.59
C PHE A 331 -14.18 -16.68 -3.09
N GLN A 332 -14.76 -15.75 -3.84
CA GLN A 332 -14.88 -15.82 -5.31
C GLN A 332 -14.05 -14.74 -5.99
N THR A 333 -14.05 -14.77 -7.32
CA THR A 333 -13.38 -13.80 -8.17
C THR A 333 -14.40 -12.89 -8.85
N MET A 334 -13.99 -11.67 -9.20
CA MET A 334 -14.84 -10.67 -9.83
C MET A 334 -14.14 -10.03 -11.03
N THR A 335 -14.88 -9.86 -12.12
CA THR A 335 -14.47 -9.02 -13.25
C THR A 335 -15.18 -7.68 -13.18
N SER A 336 -14.61 -6.65 -13.80
CA SER A 336 -15.23 -5.33 -13.91
C SER A 336 -16.62 -5.43 -14.55
N GLU A 337 -16.74 -6.24 -15.60
CA GLU A 337 -18.01 -6.54 -16.28
C GLU A 337 -19.01 -7.19 -15.32
N GLY A 338 -18.55 -8.12 -14.47
CA GLY A 338 -19.36 -8.79 -13.46
C GLY A 338 -19.86 -7.84 -12.39
N PHE A 339 -19.00 -6.96 -11.88
CA PHE A 339 -19.40 -5.95 -10.90
C PHE A 339 -20.38 -4.94 -11.50
N VAL A 340 -20.11 -4.42 -12.69
CA VAL A 340 -21.01 -3.49 -13.39
C VAL A 340 -22.38 -4.12 -13.64
N LYS A 341 -22.42 -5.39 -14.06
CA LYS A 341 -23.66 -6.15 -14.19
C LYS A 341 -24.40 -6.26 -12.85
N TYR A 342 -23.69 -6.61 -11.77
CA TYR A 342 -24.28 -6.72 -10.44
C TYR A 342 -24.84 -5.39 -9.94
N LEU A 343 -24.13 -4.28 -10.15
CA LEU A 343 -24.59 -2.92 -9.85
C LEU A 343 -25.86 -2.57 -10.62
N ARG A 344 -25.88 -2.83 -11.93
CA ARG A 344 -27.04 -2.61 -12.81
C ARG A 344 -28.26 -3.41 -12.38
N GLU A 345 -28.09 -4.68 -12.03
CA GLU A 345 -29.19 -5.57 -11.64
C GLU A 345 -29.79 -5.24 -10.26
N ASN A 346 -28.98 -4.75 -9.32
CA ASN A 346 -29.39 -4.64 -7.92
C ASN A 346 -29.69 -3.21 -7.47
N LEU A 347 -29.08 -2.20 -8.10
CA LEU A 347 -29.31 -0.79 -7.76
C LEU A 347 -29.99 -0.01 -8.89
N ILE A 348 -29.55 -0.16 -10.14
CA ILE A 348 -30.06 0.67 -11.26
C ILE A 348 -31.37 0.13 -11.83
N LYS A 349 -31.50 -1.19 -11.95
CA LYS A 349 -32.73 -1.91 -12.34
C LYS A 349 -33.37 -1.39 -13.65
N GLY A 350 -32.54 -0.99 -14.62
CA GLY A 350 -32.98 -0.51 -15.92
C GLY A 350 -33.43 0.96 -15.97
N ASP A 351 -33.23 1.72 -14.89
CA ASP A 351 -33.42 3.18 -14.88
C ASP A 351 -32.39 3.87 -15.79
N LYS A 352 -32.86 4.36 -16.94
CA LYS A 352 -32.01 5.00 -17.95
C LYS A 352 -31.49 6.37 -17.52
N GLU A 353 -32.31 7.15 -16.81
CA GLU A 353 -31.90 8.48 -16.33
C GLU A 353 -30.78 8.34 -15.30
N LEU A 354 -30.89 7.34 -14.42
CA LEU A 354 -29.84 7.01 -13.46
C LEU A 354 -28.57 6.48 -14.13
N GLU A 355 -28.67 5.61 -15.14
CA GLU A 355 -27.52 5.11 -15.90
C GLU A 355 -26.75 6.25 -16.57
N GLU A 356 -27.47 7.16 -17.25
CA GLU A 356 -26.90 8.34 -17.90
C GLU A 356 -26.22 9.29 -16.89
N LYS A 357 -26.83 9.46 -15.71
CA LYS A 357 -26.28 10.28 -14.63
C LYS A 357 -24.99 9.70 -14.04
N LEU A 358 -24.93 8.38 -13.85
CA LEU A 358 -23.80 7.71 -13.21
C LEU A 358 -22.57 7.60 -14.14
N LYS A 359 -22.78 7.53 -15.47
CA LYS A 359 -21.70 7.44 -16.47
C LYS A 359 -20.74 6.27 -16.20
N ILE A 360 -21.27 5.11 -15.79
CA ILE A 360 -20.48 3.96 -15.31
C ILE A 360 -19.41 3.52 -16.32
N ASP A 361 -19.76 3.46 -17.60
CA ASP A 361 -18.81 3.04 -18.63
C ASP A 361 -17.66 4.06 -18.79
N GLN A 362 -17.91 5.35 -18.58
CA GLN A 362 -16.85 6.38 -18.59
C GLN A 362 -15.92 6.25 -17.38
N TRP A 363 -16.47 5.89 -16.21
CA TRP A 363 -15.66 5.60 -15.02
C TRP A 363 -14.76 4.39 -15.22
N VAL A 364 -15.33 3.27 -15.67
CA VAL A 364 -14.62 2.00 -15.73
C VAL A 364 -13.66 1.93 -16.92
N TYR A 365 -14.12 2.37 -18.10
CA TYR A 365 -13.43 2.15 -19.38
C TYR A 365 -12.96 3.44 -20.06
N GLY A 366 -13.23 4.61 -19.48
CA GLY A 366 -12.79 5.90 -20.01
C GLY A 366 -11.52 6.43 -19.32
N PRO A 367 -10.75 7.30 -20.00
CA PRO A 367 -9.59 7.94 -19.41
C PRO A 367 -9.96 9.13 -18.53
N GLY A 368 -9.01 9.61 -17.73
CA GLY A 368 -9.15 10.76 -16.85
C GLY A 368 -10.20 10.57 -15.75
N LEU A 369 -10.60 11.67 -15.10
CA LEU A 369 -11.76 11.69 -14.20
C LEU A 369 -12.98 12.18 -14.98
N PRO A 370 -14.13 11.48 -14.90
CA PRO A 370 -15.38 11.99 -15.45
C PRO A 370 -15.77 13.34 -14.83
N ASP A 371 -16.53 14.14 -15.58
CA ASP A 371 -17.04 15.46 -15.14
C ASP A 371 -17.99 15.39 -13.92
N ASN A 372 -18.56 14.22 -13.64
CA ASN A 372 -19.39 13.95 -12.48
C ASN A 372 -18.59 13.43 -11.27
N ALA A 373 -17.25 13.45 -11.32
CA ALA A 373 -16.41 13.07 -10.20
C ALA A 373 -16.69 13.93 -8.95
N PRO A 374 -16.97 13.31 -7.79
CA PRO A 374 -17.16 14.05 -6.56
C PRO A 374 -15.84 14.71 -6.17
N VAL A 375 -15.91 15.98 -5.75
CA VAL A 375 -14.76 16.72 -5.21
C VAL A 375 -14.89 16.77 -3.68
N PRO A 376 -14.08 16.01 -2.92
CA PRO A 376 -14.10 16.08 -1.46
C PRO A 376 -13.61 17.44 -0.98
N GLN A 377 -14.18 17.92 0.13
CA GLN A 377 -13.79 19.16 0.79
C GLN A 377 -13.60 18.95 2.29
N SER A 378 -12.50 19.48 2.81
CA SER A 378 -12.14 19.46 4.22
C SER A 378 -12.07 20.88 4.77
N ASP A 379 -12.88 21.16 5.79
CA ASP A 379 -12.85 22.44 6.50
C ASP A 379 -11.51 22.65 7.23
N GLU A 380 -10.86 21.55 7.65
CA GLU A 380 -9.53 21.62 8.25
C GLU A 380 -8.47 22.09 7.24
N PHE A 381 -8.57 21.68 5.98
CA PHE A 381 -7.65 22.13 4.94
C PHE A 381 -7.87 23.59 4.55
N ALA A 382 -9.11 24.09 4.62
CA ALA A 382 -9.36 25.52 4.48
C ALA A 382 -8.64 26.35 5.57
N LYS A 383 -8.56 25.84 6.81
CA LYS A 383 -7.77 26.48 7.89
C LYS A 383 -6.27 26.46 7.59
N VAL A 384 -5.76 25.34 7.07
CA VAL A 384 -4.36 25.21 6.65
C VAL A 384 -4.05 26.20 5.53
N GLU A 385 -4.91 26.31 4.52
CA GLU A 385 -4.76 27.24 3.40
C GLU A 385 -4.73 28.71 3.86
N ALA A 386 -5.54 29.06 4.87
CA ALA A 386 -5.47 30.38 5.49
C ALA A 386 -4.10 30.65 6.15
N GLN A 387 -3.49 29.64 6.79
CA GLN A 387 -2.14 29.79 7.36
C GLN A 387 -1.05 29.87 6.27
N ILE A 388 -1.18 29.15 5.15
CA ILE A 388 -0.30 29.30 3.99
C ILE A 388 -0.40 30.73 3.44
N ALA A 389 -1.60 31.28 3.31
CA ALA A 389 -1.83 32.65 2.86
C ALA A 389 -1.21 33.68 3.83
N ASN A 390 -1.37 33.49 5.14
CA ASN A 390 -0.75 34.34 6.15
C ASN A 390 0.78 34.32 6.07
N TRP A 391 1.36 33.13 5.90
CA TRP A 391 2.81 32.95 5.80
C TRP A 391 3.37 33.58 4.52
N THR A 392 2.74 33.32 3.38
CA THR A 392 3.12 33.96 2.10
C THR A 392 2.92 35.48 2.10
N GLY A 393 1.99 35.98 2.92
CA GLY A 393 1.81 37.40 3.22
C GLY A 393 2.85 38.02 4.16
N GLY A 394 3.84 37.25 4.63
CA GLY A 394 4.96 37.72 5.45
C GLY A 394 4.83 37.46 6.95
N THR A 395 3.82 36.71 7.39
CA THR A 395 3.73 36.26 8.79
C THR A 395 4.85 35.23 9.05
N PRO A 396 5.70 35.40 10.07
CA PRO A 396 6.72 34.41 10.42
C PRO A 396 6.10 33.04 10.72
N ALA A 397 6.74 31.95 10.27
CA ALA A 397 6.25 30.58 10.46
C ALA A 397 5.91 30.25 11.92
N ALA A 398 6.75 30.71 12.87
CA ALA A 398 6.54 30.50 14.30
C ALA A 398 5.27 31.17 14.88
N LYS A 399 4.58 32.02 14.10
CA LYS A 399 3.33 32.69 14.49
C LYS A 399 2.08 32.10 13.81
N LEU A 400 2.23 31.08 12.97
CA LEU A 400 1.09 30.41 12.36
C LEU A 400 0.32 29.61 13.40
N ASP A 401 -1.01 29.63 13.28
CA ASP A 401 -1.88 28.81 14.14
C ASP A 401 -1.90 27.36 13.64
N THR A 402 -1.01 26.56 14.21
CA THR A 402 -0.77 25.14 13.85
C THR A 402 -1.17 24.21 14.99
N ASN A 403 -1.85 24.73 16.01
CA ASN A 403 -2.25 23.94 17.16
C ASN A 403 -3.26 22.85 16.76
N GLY A 404 -3.03 21.62 17.19
CA GLY A 404 -3.87 20.47 16.85
C GLY A 404 -3.70 19.93 15.42
N TRP A 405 -2.74 20.46 14.64
CA TRP A 405 -2.44 19.91 13.33
C TRP A 405 -1.94 18.47 13.43
N THR A 406 -2.64 17.59 12.73
CA THR A 406 -2.21 16.21 12.48
C THR A 406 -1.25 16.17 11.30
N THR A 407 -0.61 15.02 11.06
CA THR A 407 0.20 14.78 9.85
C THR A 407 -0.51 15.20 8.57
N HIS A 408 -1.81 14.93 8.42
CA HIS A 408 -2.57 15.27 7.22
C HIS A 408 -2.64 16.79 6.96
N HIS A 409 -2.72 17.60 8.01
CA HIS A 409 -2.64 19.06 7.90
C HIS A 409 -1.26 19.47 7.38
N TRP A 410 -0.20 18.88 7.92
CA TRP A 410 1.17 19.15 7.47
C TRP A 410 1.43 18.69 6.04
N LEU A 411 0.89 17.55 5.62
CA LEU A 411 0.98 17.09 4.24
C LEU A 411 0.29 18.08 3.30
N HIS A 412 -0.93 18.54 3.65
CA HIS A 412 -1.63 19.56 2.86
C HIS A 412 -0.87 20.88 2.85
N PHE A 413 -0.31 21.31 3.99
CA PHE A 413 0.52 22.50 4.10
C PHE A 413 1.71 22.44 3.14
N LEU A 414 2.52 21.39 3.24
CA LEU A 414 3.72 21.21 2.41
C LEU A 414 3.39 21.05 0.93
N ARG A 415 2.33 20.31 0.57
CA ARG A 415 1.91 20.12 -0.84
C ARG A 415 1.47 21.43 -1.50
N ASN A 416 0.99 22.40 -0.72
CA ASN A 416 0.44 23.66 -1.23
C ASN A 416 1.36 24.88 -0.97
N LEU A 417 2.59 24.67 -0.50
CA LEU A 417 3.60 25.73 -0.49
C LEU A 417 3.93 26.18 -1.93
N PRO A 418 4.36 27.45 -2.13
CA PRO A 418 4.92 27.89 -3.40
C PRO A 418 6.06 26.98 -3.85
N LYS A 419 6.17 26.74 -5.16
CA LYS A 419 7.21 25.86 -5.73
C LYS A 419 8.62 26.44 -5.57
N GLU A 420 8.73 27.74 -5.75
CA GLU A 420 9.97 28.51 -5.61
C GLU A 420 9.97 29.20 -4.25
N LEU A 421 10.94 28.83 -3.42
CA LEU A 421 11.12 29.34 -2.07
C LEU A 421 12.56 29.80 -1.88
N SER A 422 12.74 30.97 -1.28
CA SER A 422 14.06 31.45 -0.91
C SER A 422 14.65 30.63 0.25
N THR A 423 15.98 30.62 0.37
CA THR A 423 16.67 30.01 1.51
C THR A 423 16.17 30.57 2.86
N ALA A 424 15.84 31.86 2.91
CA ALA A 424 15.31 32.49 4.13
C ALA A 424 13.92 31.96 4.51
N GLN A 425 13.04 31.73 3.52
CA GLN A 425 11.71 31.16 3.74
C GLN A 425 11.79 29.71 4.20
N LEU A 426 12.65 28.91 3.58
CA LEU A 426 12.87 27.52 4.00
C LEU A 426 13.46 27.46 5.42
N GLN A 427 14.40 28.35 5.74
CA GLN A 427 14.95 28.44 7.09
C GLN A 427 13.92 28.87 8.13
N ASP A 428 13.00 29.78 7.79
CA ASP A 428 11.90 30.20 8.67
C ASP A 428 10.99 29.01 9.03
N LEU A 429 10.56 28.25 8.01
CA LEU A 429 9.76 27.04 8.20
C LEU A 429 10.49 25.97 9.03
N ASP A 430 11.75 25.67 8.68
CA ASP A 430 12.50 24.63 9.38
C ASP A 430 12.84 25.02 10.81
N ASN A 431 13.10 26.31 11.07
CA ASN A 431 13.31 26.80 12.43
C ASN A 431 12.07 26.65 13.29
N ALA A 432 10.89 26.96 12.74
CA ALA A 432 9.62 26.89 13.45
C ALA A 432 9.13 25.46 13.68
N PHE A 433 9.19 24.61 12.65
CA PHE A 433 8.51 23.32 12.64
C PHE A 433 9.44 22.10 12.63
N LYS A 434 10.75 22.31 12.51
CA LYS A 434 11.78 21.24 12.55
C LYS A 434 11.54 20.14 11.51
N PHE A 435 11.11 20.52 10.31
CA PHE A 435 10.79 19.55 9.25
C PHE A 435 11.99 18.67 8.86
N THR A 436 13.20 19.22 8.85
CA THR A 436 14.43 18.46 8.61
C THR A 436 14.62 17.35 9.67
N GLN A 437 14.21 17.58 10.91
CA GLN A 437 14.34 16.59 11.99
C GLN A 437 13.07 15.74 12.19
N SER A 438 12.07 15.85 11.31
CA SER A 438 10.82 15.11 11.44
C SER A 438 11.06 13.60 11.46
N GLY A 439 10.49 12.93 12.47
CA GLY A 439 10.41 11.47 12.56
C GLY A 439 9.29 10.87 11.70
N ASN A 440 8.29 11.69 11.31
CA ASN A 440 7.25 11.26 10.39
C ASN A 440 7.81 11.22 8.96
N SER A 441 7.78 10.04 8.34
CA SER A 441 8.44 9.79 7.06
C SER A 441 7.74 10.48 5.88
N GLU A 442 6.41 10.63 5.91
CA GLU A 442 5.68 11.33 4.83
C GLU A 442 5.97 12.85 4.88
N ILE A 443 6.01 13.45 6.08
CA ILE A 443 6.42 14.86 6.26
C ILE A 443 7.87 15.06 5.81
N ALA A 444 8.78 14.19 6.26
CA ALA A 444 10.20 14.28 5.90
C ALA A 444 10.39 14.18 4.38
N CYS A 445 9.70 13.25 3.70
CA CYS A 445 9.76 13.12 2.24
C CYS A 445 9.37 14.42 1.52
N LEU A 446 8.21 14.99 1.84
CA LEU A 446 7.74 16.22 1.18
C LEU A 446 8.67 17.40 1.47
N TRP A 447 9.15 17.54 2.71
CA TRP A 447 10.10 18.59 3.07
C TRP A 447 11.42 18.45 2.33
N LEU A 448 11.99 17.24 2.27
CA LEU A 448 13.23 16.97 1.58
C LEU A 448 13.10 17.19 0.07
N GLU A 449 11.94 16.90 -0.52
CA GLU A 449 11.67 17.24 -1.91
C GLU A 449 11.68 18.76 -2.14
N HIS A 450 11.07 19.55 -1.26
CA HIS A 450 11.17 21.02 -1.30
C HIS A 450 12.62 21.49 -1.15
N ALA A 451 13.38 20.88 -0.25
CA ALA A 451 14.78 21.23 -0.04
C ALA A 451 15.62 20.96 -1.28
N VAL A 452 15.43 19.83 -1.96
CA VAL A 452 16.13 19.51 -3.21
C VAL A 452 15.72 20.48 -4.32
N ASN A 453 14.42 20.69 -4.54
CA ASN A 453 13.94 21.56 -5.62
C ASN A 453 14.38 23.04 -5.45
N ASN A 454 14.69 23.47 -4.22
CA ASN A 454 15.09 24.85 -3.89
C ASN A 454 16.54 24.99 -3.39
N ASN A 455 17.37 23.95 -3.53
CA ASN A 455 18.77 23.94 -3.09
C ASN A 455 19.01 24.32 -1.62
N TYR A 456 18.14 23.87 -0.71
CA TYR A 456 18.27 24.09 0.72
C TYR A 456 19.23 23.08 1.36
N THR A 457 20.52 23.40 1.29
CA THR A 457 21.62 22.56 1.77
C THR A 457 21.58 22.18 3.26
N PRO A 458 20.99 22.95 4.21
CA PRO A 458 20.90 22.51 5.60
C PRO A 458 20.13 21.19 5.81
N ALA A 459 19.29 20.78 4.86
CA ALA A 459 18.56 19.52 4.92
C ALA A 459 19.29 18.34 4.24
N TYR A 460 20.47 18.55 3.64
CA TYR A 460 21.09 17.53 2.79
C TYR A 460 21.70 16.37 3.58
N ASP A 461 22.23 16.58 4.78
CA ASP A 461 22.70 15.47 5.62
C ASP A 461 21.52 14.55 5.97
N ARG A 462 20.36 15.15 6.30
CA ARG A 462 19.13 14.40 6.52
C ARG A 462 18.68 13.65 5.26
N LEU A 463 18.78 14.27 4.09
CA LEU A 463 18.43 13.65 2.81
C LEU A 463 19.26 12.39 2.56
N ASP A 464 20.58 12.49 2.73
CA ASP A 464 21.54 11.42 2.53
C ASP A 464 21.23 10.24 3.49
N ASP A 465 20.96 10.54 4.77
CA ASP A 465 20.53 9.55 5.77
C ASP A 465 19.17 8.91 5.42
N TYR A 466 18.19 9.72 5.04
CA TYR A 466 16.84 9.27 4.73
C TYR A 466 16.84 8.27 3.57
N LEU A 467 17.48 8.62 2.46
CA LEU A 467 17.59 7.74 1.30
C LEU A 467 18.42 6.47 1.61
N SER A 468 19.39 6.53 2.52
CA SER A 468 20.20 5.36 2.88
C SER A 468 19.50 4.38 3.82
N GLN A 469 18.44 4.79 4.51
CA GLN A 469 17.80 3.99 5.58
C GLN A 469 16.47 3.35 5.19
N ILE A 470 15.73 3.88 4.22
CA ILE A 470 14.40 3.36 3.85
C ILE A 470 14.34 2.94 2.38
N GLY A 471 13.61 1.86 2.08
CA GLY A 471 13.43 1.32 0.73
C GLY A 471 12.04 1.53 0.13
N ARG A 472 11.12 2.19 0.84
CA ARG A 472 9.72 2.37 0.41
C ARG A 472 9.65 3.28 -0.83
N ARG A 473 9.20 2.73 -1.95
CA ARG A 473 9.18 3.40 -3.28
C ARG A 473 8.51 4.77 -3.24
N LYS A 474 7.33 4.87 -2.60
CA LYS A 474 6.57 6.12 -2.44
C LYS A 474 7.40 7.27 -1.83
N LEU A 475 8.38 6.93 -0.99
CA LEU A 475 9.16 7.90 -0.22
C LEU A 475 10.55 8.18 -0.82
N VAL A 476 11.11 7.26 -1.61
CA VAL A 476 12.46 7.44 -2.20
C VAL A 476 12.42 7.87 -3.66
N LEU A 477 11.44 7.42 -4.44
CA LEU A 477 11.37 7.73 -5.87
C LEU A 477 11.17 9.23 -6.16
N PRO A 478 10.31 9.98 -5.42
CA PRO A 478 10.17 11.41 -5.64
C PRO A 478 11.47 12.17 -5.41
N LEU A 479 12.25 11.78 -4.40
CA LEU A 479 13.53 12.41 -4.06
C LEU A 479 14.60 12.14 -5.11
N TYR A 480 14.76 10.89 -5.55
CA TYR A 480 15.67 10.56 -6.66
C TYR A 480 15.26 11.26 -7.96
N THR A 481 13.95 11.33 -8.24
CA THR A 481 13.42 12.04 -9.41
C THR A 481 13.71 13.54 -9.33
N ALA A 482 13.57 14.15 -8.15
CA ALA A 482 13.89 15.57 -7.93
C ALA A 482 15.39 15.84 -8.10
N LEU A 483 16.24 15.01 -7.49
CA LEU A 483 17.70 15.11 -7.61
C LEU A 483 18.16 14.97 -9.07
N ALA A 484 17.58 14.05 -9.83
CA ALA A 484 17.94 13.81 -11.24
C ALA A 484 17.54 14.95 -12.20
N LYS A 485 16.92 16.04 -11.73
CA LYS A 485 16.58 17.21 -12.56
C LYS A 485 17.77 18.14 -12.83
N THR A 486 18.83 18.10 -12.01
CA THR A 486 20.02 18.94 -12.16
C THR A 486 21.30 18.10 -12.22
N PRO A 487 22.38 18.58 -12.87
CA PRO A 487 23.65 17.86 -12.91
C PRO A 487 24.23 17.59 -11.51
N GLU A 488 24.20 18.58 -10.62
CA GLU A 488 24.73 18.47 -9.26
C GLU A 488 23.87 17.53 -8.39
N GLY A 489 22.54 17.58 -8.56
CA GLY A 489 21.62 16.68 -7.89
C GLY A 489 21.78 15.24 -8.34
N LEU A 490 21.99 15.01 -9.65
CA LEU A 490 22.23 13.69 -10.23
C LEU A 490 23.54 13.07 -9.72
N GLU A 491 24.61 13.86 -9.60
CA GLU A 491 25.87 13.40 -9.02
C GLU A 491 25.68 12.98 -7.55
N ARG A 492 24.97 13.80 -6.76
CA ARG A 492 24.64 13.46 -5.37
C ARG A 492 23.80 12.19 -5.27
N ALA A 493 22.76 12.08 -6.08
CA ALA A 493 21.90 10.90 -6.14
C ALA A 493 22.72 9.62 -6.42
N ARG A 494 23.64 9.65 -7.39
CA ARG A 494 24.54 8.53 -7.69
C ARG A 494 25.43 8.18 -6.49
N LYS A 495 25.96 9.17 -5.78
CA LYS A 495 26.78 8.96 -4.59
C LYS A 495 26.00 8.28 -3.45
N ILE A 496 24.81 8.76 -3.13
CA ILE A 496 23.93 8.16 -2.11
C ILE A 496 23.52 6.74 -2.53
N TYR A 497 23.14 6.58 -3.80
CA TYR A 497 22.66 5.31 -4.31
C TYR A 497 23.75 4.23 -4.31
N ALA A 498 25.01 4.59 -4.52
CA ALA A 498 26.14 3.65 -4.44
C ALA A 498 26.22 2.92 -3.08
N THR A 499 25.76 3.55 -1.99
CA THR A 499 25.68 2.93 -0.66
C THR A 499 24.30 2.34 -0.36
N ALA A 500 23.22 3.03 -0.75
CA ALA A 500 21.86 2.62 -0.43
C ALA A 500 21.37 1.40 -1.22
N ARG A 501 21.85 1.22 -2.46
CA ARG A 501 21.34 0.21 -3.41
C ARG A 501 21.33 -1.21 -2.85
N ALA A 502 22.35 -1.61 -2.10
CA ALA A 502 22.44 -2.96 -1.53
C ALA A 502 21.36 -3.24 -0.46
N GLY A 503 20.82 -2.20 0.17
CA GLY A 503 19.71 -2.30 1.14
C GLY A 503 18.33 -2.26 0.52
N TYR A 504 18.20 -1.87 -0.75
CA TYR A 504 16.90 -1.77 -1.42
C TYR A 504 16.40 -3.12 -1.92
N HIS A 505 15.07 -3.28 -1.86
CA HIS A 505 14.40 -4.37 -2.54
C HIS A 505 14.63 -4.30 -4.07
N PRO A 506 14.69 -5.44 -4.78
CA PRO A 506 14.84 -5.49 -6.24
C PRO A 506 13.93 -4.57 -7.04
N VAL A 507 12.64 -4.58 -6.73
CA VAL A 507 11.64 -3.70 -7.35
C VAL A 507 11.98 -2.21 -7.15
N THR A 508 12.50 -1.82 -5.99
CA THR A 508 12.88 -0.42 -5.72
C THR A 508 14.13 -0.02 -6.50
N TYR A 509 15.21 -0.81 -6.44
CA TYR A 509 16.45 -0.45 -7.13
C TYR A 509 16.28 -0.49 -8.66
N ALA A 510 15.43 -1.37 -9.19
CA ALA A 510 15.20 -1.45 -10.63
C ALA A 510 14.60 -0.15 -11.19
N THR A 511 13.64 0.46 -10.48
CA THR A 511 13.09 1.77 -10.86
C THR A 511 14.14 2.88 -10.73
N ILE A 512 14.92 2.90 -9.65
CA ILE A 512 15.93 3.94 -9.41
C ILE A 512 17.07 3.86 -10.43
N ASP A 513 17.49 2.64 -10.81
CA ASP A 513 18.47 2.41 -11.87
C ASP A 513 18.03 3.09 -13.17
N GLN A 514 16.74 3.08 -13.51
CA GLN A 514 16.23 3.79 -14.70
C GLN A 514 16.23 5.32 -14.52
N ILE A 515 15.91 5.83 -13.33
CA ILE A 515 15.95 7.28 -13.03
C ILE A 515 17.38 7.82 -13.19
N LEU A 516 18.39 7.06 -12.73
CA LEU A 516 19.79 7.51 -12.66
C LEU A 516 20.61 7.26 -13.93
N LYS A 517 20.06 6.57 -14.93
CA LYS A 517 20.66 6.42 -16.27
C LYS A 517 20.67 7.70 -17.10
N LYS A 518 19.96 8.75 -16.65
CA LYS A 518 19.86 10.06 -17.32
C LYS A 518 21.19 10.81 -17.42
#